data_AF-A0A524QS20-F1
#
_entry.id   AF-A0A524QS20-F1
#
_cell.length_a   1.000
_cell.length_b   1.000
_cell.length_c   1.000
_cell.angle_alpha   90.00
_cell.angle_beta   90.00
_cell.angle_gamma   90.00
#
_symmetry.space_group_name_H-M   'P 1'
#
loop_
_entity.id
_entity.type
_entity.pdbx_description
1 polymer ?
#
loop_
_entity_poly.entity_id
_entity_poly.type
_entity_poly.pdbx_seq_one_letter_code
_entity_poly.pdbx_strand_id
1 'polypeptide(L)'
;RVSRSSLGPRHQGRQRPTRIDANLMAKPQMLIPEHPTYGYRRLQALLRYRLGISVNRKGIYRILKAKRWLVHQRTVTPRPRVQASVSRTNTSDRCEAIDFTHVDCGHDGGAHLVGVNRLH
;
A
#
# COMPACT_ATOMS: atom_id res chain seq x y z
N ARG A 1 -21.50 3.32 23.37
CA ARG A 1 -20.58 2.54 24.25
C ARG A 1 -19.20 2.50 23.57
N VAL A 2 -18.21 3.23 24.07
CA VAL A 2 -16.83 3.12 23.56
C VAL A 2 -16.19 1.90 24.22
N SER A 3 -15.56 1.03 23.43
CA SER A 3 -14.88 -0.16 23.94
C SER A 3 -13.73 0.24 24.88
N ARG A 4 -13.62 -0.42 26.04
CA ARG A 4 -12.55 -0.19 27.04
C ARG A 4 -11.13 -0.42 26.47
N SER A 5 -11.01 -1.11 25.33
CA SER A 5 -9.73 -1.33 24.64
C SER A 5 -9.10 -0.07 24.04
N SER A 6 -9.83 1.04 23.90
CA SER A 6 -9.28 2.31 23.40
C SER A 6 -8.65 3.19 24.50
N LEU A 7 -8.74 2.80 25.77
CA LEU A 7 -8.26 3.59 26.92
C LEU A 7 -6.90 3.13 27.47
N GLY A 8 -6.30 2.08 26.91
CA GLY A 8 -4.96 1.66 27.29
C GLY A 8 -3.92 2.69 26.82
N PRO A 9 -2.90 3.02 27.63
CA PRO A 9 -1.81 3.86 27.15
C PRO A 9 -1.24 3.22 25.88
N ARG A 10 -1.25 3.96 24.76
CA ARG A 10 -0.55 3.54 23.55
C ARG A 10 0.87 3.22 23.97
N HIS A 11 1.26 1.96 23.86
CA HIS A 11 2.64 1.54 24.05
C HIS A 11 3.48 2.30 23.02
N GLN A 12 4.01 3.46 23.41
CA GLN A 12 4.98 4.19 22.62
C GLN A 12 6.26 3.37 22.71
N GLY A 13 6.36 2.37 21.83
CA GLY A 13 7.52 1.49 21.77
C GLY A 13 8.77 2.36 21.75
N ARG A 14 9.64 2.13 22.74
CA ARG A 14 10.90 2.85 22.96
C ARG A 14 11.65 2.92 21.62
N GLN A 15 11.61 4.08 20.96
CA GLN A 15 12.31 4.27 19.70
C GLN A 15 13.80 4.35 20.03
N ARG A 16 14.49 3.20 20.02
CA ARG A 16 15.96 3.20 20.06
C ARG A 16 16.45 4.06 18.90
N PRO A 17 17.29 5.09 19.13
CA PRO A 17 17.89 5.83 18.03
C PRO A 17 18.55 4.80 17.12
N THR A 18 18.17 4.81 15.85
CA THR A 18 18.80 3.93 14.87
C THR A 18 20.26 4.36 14.86
N ARG A 19 21.19 3.55 15.36
CA ARG A 19 22.59 3.71 14.96
C ARG A 19 22.59 3.46 13.46
N ILE A 20 22.71 4.55 12.71
CA ILE A 20 22.74 4.51 11.26
C ILE A 20 24.18 4.12 10.92
N ASP A 21 24.41 2.85 10.58
CA ASP A 21 25.72 2.41 10.12
C ASP A 21 26.08 3.16 8.85
N ALA A 22 27.11 4.01 8.91
CA ALA A 22 27.53 4.84 7.77
C ALA A 22 27.88 4.00 6.53
N ASN A 23 28.42 2.79 6.72
CA ASN A 23 28.72 1.86 5.64
C ASN A 23 27.46 1.32 4.93
N LEU A 24 26.34 1.18 5.66
CA LEU A 24 25.07 0.77 5.07
C LEU A 24 24.43 1.88 4.23
N MET A 25 24.81 3.14 4.48
CA MET A 25 24.26 4.35 3.85
C MET A 25 24.84 4.70 2.50
N ALA A 26 26.12 4.36 2.28
CA ALA A 26 26.83 4.70 1.05
C ALA A 26 26.13 4.13 -0.19
N LYS A 27 25.61 2.90 -0.10
CA LYS A 27 25.02 2.18 -1.24
C LYS A 27 23.64 2.73 -1.64
N PRO A 28 22.68 2.97 -0.71
CA PRO A 28 21.46 3.70 -1.04
C PRO A 28 21.71 5.08 -1.67
N GLN A 29 22.73 5.82 -1.21
CA GLN A 29 23.06 7.15 -1.76
C GLN A 29 23.44 7.10 -3.23
N MET A 30 24.14 6.06 -3.68
CA MET A 30 24.48 5.88 -5.09
C MET A 30 23.28 5.46 -5.95
N LEU A 31 22.37 4.66 -5.37
CA LEU A 31 21.20 4.13 -6.10
C LEU A 31 20.07 5.16 -6.28
N ILE A 32 19.97 6.16 -5.40
CA ILE A 32 18.89 7.16 -5.47
C ILE A 32 18.98 8.02 -6.74
N PRO A 33 20.15 8.56 -7.14
CA PRO A 33 20.32 9.27 -8.41
C PRO A 33 20.03 8.39 -9.65
N GLU A 34 20.45 7.12 -9.63
CA GLU A 34 20.15 6.18 -10.73
C GLU A 34 18.65 5.92 -10.88
N HIS A 35 17.88 6.01 -9.78
CA HIS A 35 16.48 5.61 -9.74
C HIS A 35 15.61 6.59 -8.91
N PRO A 36 15.39 7.83 -9.39
CA PRO A 36 14.72 8.87 -8.61
C PRO A 36 13.24 8.56 -8.29
N THR A 37 12.60 7.68 -9.06
CA THR A 37 11.20 7.26 -8.85
C THR A 37 11.06 6.08 -7.88
N TYR A 38 12.16 5.49 -7.42
CA TYR A 38 12.12 4.26 -6.62
C TYR A 38 11.84 4.56 -5.15
N GLY A 39 10.74 4.00 -4.64
CA GLY A 39 10.47 3.99 -3.22
C GLY A 39 11.37 3.00 -2.46
N TYR A 40 11.36 3.10 -1.13
CA TYR A 40 12.18 2.29 -0.22
C TYR A 40 12.04 0.76 -0.42
N ARG A 41 10.90 0.28 -0.91
CA ARG A 41 10.69 -1.15 -1.22
C ARG A 41 11.53 -1.61 -2.42
N ARG A 42 11.62 -0.80 -3.48
CA ARG A 42 12.45 -1.12 -4.66
C ARG A 42 13.93 -0.98 -4.34
N LEU A 43 14.32 0.06 -3.59
CA LEU A 43 15.69 0.19 -3.09
C LEU A 43 16.11 -1.02 -2.25
N GLN A 44 15.23 -1.53 -1.37
CA GLN A 44 15.50 -2.76 -0.62
C GLN A 44 15.69 -3.99 -1.51
N ALA A 45 14.94 -4.10 -2.60
CA ALA A 45 15.11 -5.17 -3.57
C ALA A 45 16.45 -5.06 -4.32
N LEU A 46 16.83 -3.85 -4.76
CA LEU A 46 18.13 -3.62 -5.40
C LEU A 46 19.30 -3.96 -4.48
N LEU A 47 19.25 -3.51 -3.22
CA LEU A 47 20.27 -3.85 -2.22
C LEU A 47 20.40 -5.37 -2.04
N ARG A 48 19.27 -6.08 -1.99
CA ARG A 48 19.26 -7.54 -1.80
C ARG A 48 19.76 -8.30 -3.02
N TYR A 49 19.22 -8.01 -4.21
CA TYR A 49 19.43 -8.83 -5.40
C TYR A 49 20.60 -8.37 -6.27
N ARG A 50 20.90 -7.07 -6.32
CA ARG A 50 22.00 -6.52 -7.13
C ARG A 50 23.31 -6.46 -6.35
N LEU A 51 23.25 -6.18 -5.05
CA LEU A 51 24.43 -5.97 -4.20
C LEU A 51 24.63 -7.04 -3.11
N GLY A 52 23.73 -8.03 -3.01
CA GLY A 52 23.83 -9.14 -2.05
C GLY A 52 23.62 -8.74 -0.59
N ILE A 53 23.03 -7.58 -0.31
CA ILE A 53 22.93 -7.03 1.05
C ILE A 53 21.53 -7.27 1.60
N SER A 54 21.46 -8.10 2.64
CA SER A 54 20.21 -8.29 3.36
C SER A 54 19.99 -7.17 4.36
N VAL A 55 19.01 -6.29 4.07
CA VAL A 55 18.62 -5.21 4.96
C VAL A 55 17.13 -5.29 5.25
N ASN A 56 16.76 -5.14 6.53
CA ASN A 56 15.37 -5.08 6.93
C ASN A 56 14.68 -3.87 6.29
N ARG A 57 13.54 -4.10 5.63
CA ARG A 57 12.70 -3.06 5.02
C ARG A 57 12.36 -1.92 5.99
N LYS A 58 12.12 -2.22 7.27
CA LYS A 58 11.86 -1.20 8.30
C LYS A 58 13.08 -0.32 8.57
N GLY A 59 14.29 -0.90 8.50
CA GLY A 59 15.55 -0.18 8.65
C GLY A 59 15.77 0.83 7.53
N ILE A 60 15.61 0.38 6.27
CA ILE A 60 15.73 1.26 5.10
C ILE A 60 14.70 2.39 5.15
N TYR A 61 13.45 2.09 5.50
CA TYR A 61 12.43 3.13 5.66
C TYR A 61 12.82 4.18 6.70
N ARG A 62 13.28 3.74 7.89
CA ARG A 62 13.72 4.65 8.97
C ARG A 62 14.88 5.53 8.53
N ILE A 63 15.86 4.94 7.84
CA ILE A 63 17.01 5.62 7.27
C ILE A 63 16.58 6.71 6.27
N LEU A 64 15.78 6.32 5.27
CA LEU A 64 15.33 7.23 4.22
C LEU A 64 14.47 8.36 4.79
N LYS A 65 13.64 8.04 5.80
CA LYS A 65 12.84 9.04 6.53
C LYS A 65 13.74 10.02 7.29
N ALA A 66 14.73 9.52 8.04
CA ALA A 66 15.66 10.37 8.80
C ALA A 66 16.48 11.30 7.89
N LYS A 67 16.86 10.84 6.70
CA LYS A 67 17.60 11.62 5.70
C LYS A 67 16.73 12.46 4.76
N ARG A 68 15.40 12.43 4.92
CA ARG A 68 14.41 13.09 4.03
C ARG A 68 14.54 12.68 2.55
N TRP A 69 15.02 11.47 2.26
CA TRP A 69 15.17 10.93 0.90
C TRP A 69 13.93 10.20 0.37
N LEU A 70 12.88 10.09 1.18
CA LEU A 70 11.60 9.64 0.67
C LEU A 70 11.07 10.67 -0.33
N VAL A 71 10.50 10.22 -1.44
CA VAL A 71 9.84 11.09 -2.41
C VAL A 71 8.67 11.78 -1.72
N HIS A 72 8.78 13.09 -1.47
CA HIS A 72 7.74 13.91 -0.83
C HIS A 72 6.68 14.37 -1.83
N GLN A 73 7.03 14.49 -3.11
CA GLN A 73 6.12 14.87 -4.18
C GLN A 73 5.81 13.66 -5.05
N ARG A 74 4.64 13.07 -4.83
CA ARG A 74 3.97 12.31 -5.89
C ARG A 74 3.24 13.34 -6.74
N THR A 75 3.59 13.46 -8.01
CA THR A 75 2.69 14.08 -8.99
C THR A 75 1.41 13.26 -8.95
N VAL A 76 0.41 13.73 -8.22
CA VAL A 76 -0.91 13.12 -8.25
C VAL A 76 -1.47 13.53 -9.59
N THR A 77 -1.41 12.64 -10.57
CA THR A 77 -2.23 12.79 -11.77
C THR A 77 -3.66 12.95 -11.25
N PRO A 78 -4.35 14.06 -11.59
CA PRO A 78 -5.75 14.21 -11.23
C PRO A 78 -6.47 12.94 -11.67
N ARG A 79 -7.04 12.22 -10.72
CA ARG A 79 -8.03 11.19 -11.00
C ARG A 79 -9.38 11.84 -10.73
N PRO A 80 -9.87 12.70 -11.63
CA PRO A 80 -11.20 13.27 -11.48
C PRO A 80 -12.14 12.08 -11.39
N ARG A 81 -12.79 11.93 -10.22
CA ARG A 81 -13.85 10.95 -10.08
C ARG A 81 -14.98 11.48 -10.94
N VAL A 82 -15.27 10.79 -12.05
CA VAL A 82 -16.43 11.10 -12.89
C VAL A 82 -17.65 11.15 -11.97
N GLN A 83 -18.46 12.21 -12.07
CA GLN A 83 -19.74 12.26 -11.38
C GLN A 83 -20.52 11.01 -11.80
N ALA A 84 -20.85 10.15 -10.85
CA ALA A 84 -21.56 8.92 -11.15
C ALA A 84 -22.92 9.27 -11.79
N SER A 85 -23.06 9.00 -13.08
CA SER A 85 -24.36 8.98 -13.73
C SER A 85 -25.01 7.64 -13.40
N VAL A 86 -26.09 7.66 -12.63
CA VAL A 86 -26.86 6.45 -12.36
C VAL A 86 -27.55 6.03 -13.66
N SER A 87 -27.20 4.87 -14.20
CA SER A 87 -27.91 4.27 -15.32
C SER A 87 -29.26 3.76 -14.83
N ARG A 88 -30.34 4.51 -15.12
CA ARG A 88 -31.72 4.14 -14.79
C ARG A 88 -32.48 3.80 -16.06
N THR A 89 -33.35 2.79 -15.98
CA THR A 89 -34.24 2.40 -17.08
C THR A 89 -35.66 2.26 -16.57
N ASN A 90 -36.63 2.77 -17.34
CA ASN A 90 -38.05 2.65 -17.00
C ASN A 90 -38.64 1.29 -17.41
N THR A 91 -37.84 0.41 -18.04
CA THR A 91 -38.26 -0.90 -18.54
C THR A 91 -37.44 -2.02 -17.89
N SER A 92 -38.13 -3.10 -17.49
CA SER A 92 -37.52 -4.33 -16.97
C SER A 92 -36.44 -4.87 -17.92
N ASP A 93 -35.40 -5.48 -17.35
CA ASP A 93 -34.37 -6.29 -18.05
C ASP A 93 -33.50 -5.52 -19.08
N ARG A 94 -33.49 -4.19 -19.00
CA ARG A 94 -32.70 -3.34 -19.90
C ARG A 94 -31.41 -2.82 -19.27
N CYS A 95 -31.31 -2.85 -17.95
CA CYS A 95 -30.12 -2.46 -17.21
C CYS A 95 -29.99 -3.33 -15.96
N GLU A 96 -29.06 -4.28 -16.03
CA GLU A 96 -28.70 -5.16 -14.91
C GLU A 96 -27.21 -4.97 -14.60
N ALA A 97 -26.90 -4.87 -13.31
CA ALA A 97 -25.53 -4.88 -12.82
C ALA A 97 -25.18 -6.30 -12.37
N ILE A 98 -23.98 -6.76 -12.72
CA ILE A 98 -23.47 -8.07 -12.32
C ILE A 98 -22.26 -7.85 -11.41
N ASP A 99 -22.37 -8.31 -10.18
CA ASP A 99 -21.32 -8.22 -9.17
C ASP A 99 -20.77 -9.61 -8.85
N PHE A 100 -19.44 -9.77 -8.92
CA PHE A 100 -18.75 -10.99 -8.52
C PHE A 100 -18.12 -10.80 -7.13
N THR A 101 -18.48 -11.66 -6.19
CA THR A 101 -17.90 -11.67 -4.84
C THR A 101 -17.13 -12.97 -4.63
N HIS A 102 -15.84 -12.87 -4.32
CA HIS A 102 -15.09 -14.05 -3.88
C HIS A 102 -15.44 -14.37 -2.43
N VAL A 103 -15.87 -15.60 -2.18
CA VAL A 103 -16.24 -16.11 -0.87
C VAL A 103 -15.32 -17.27 -0.52
N ASP A 104 -14.76 -17.25 0.69
CA ASP A 104 -14.01 -18.40 1.19
C ASP A 104 -15.00 -19.46 1.71
N CYS A 105 -14.97 -20.65 1.11
CA CYS A 105 -15.80 -21.79 1.47
C CYS A 105 -15.08 -22.81 2.36
N GLY A 106 -13.92 -22.47 2.93
CA GLY A 106 -13.23 -23.33 3.89
C GLY A 106 -12.58 -24.55 3.22
N HIS A 107 -13.10 -25.75 3.46
CA HIS A 107 -12.50 -27.00 2.95
C HIS A 107 -12.53 -27.08 1.42
N ASP A 108 -13.56 -26.52 0.80
CA ASP A 108 -13.78 -26.54 -0.65
C ASP A 108 -13.01 -25.42 -1.37
N GLY A 109 -12.26 -24.59 -0.64
CA GLY A 109 -11.49 -23.47 -1.19
C GLY A 109 -12.32 -22.22 -1.47
N GLY A 110 -11.87 -21.38 -2.40
CA GLY A 110 -12.55 -20.14 -2.77
C GLY A 110 -13.63 -20.35 -3.83
N ALA A 111 -14.80 -19.74 -3.65
CA ALA A 111 -15.90 -19.72 -4.61
C ALA A 111 -16.24 -18.30 -5.06
N HIS A 112 -16.96 -18.18 -6.18
CA HIS A 112 -17.48 -16.91 -6.67
C HIS A 112 -19.00 -16.89 -6.55
N LEU A 113 -19.53 -15.92 -5.82
CA LEU A 113 -20.95 -15.60 -5.78
C LEU A 113 -21.23 -14.50 -6.81
N VAL A 114 -22.23 -14.74 -7.66
CA VAL A 114 -22.66 -13.78 -8.68
C VAL A 114 -23.99 -13.19 -8.26
N GLY A 115 -24.01 -11.88 -8.01
CA GLY A 115 -25.23 -11.12 -7.79
C GLY A 115 -25.66 -10.42 -9.08
N VAL A 116 -26.93 -10.55 -9.45
CA VAL A 116 -27.53 -9.79 -10.55
C VAL A 116 -28.52 -8.81 -9.95
N ASN A 117 -28.25 -7.53 -10.13
CA ASN A 117 -28.99 -6.43 -9.53
C ASN A 117 -29.71 -5.63 -10.61
N ARG A 118 -31.04 -5.58 -10.55
CA ARG A 118 -31.84 -4.76 -11.45
C ARG A 118 -31.73 -3.29 -11.07
N LEU A 119 -31.42 -2.45 -12.05
CA LEU A 119 -31.30 -1.00 -11.85
C LEU A 119 -32.63 -0.32 -12.25
N HIS A 120 -33.42 0.06 -11.23
CA HIS A 120 -34.62 0.91 -11.36
C HIS A 120 -34.26 2.40 -11.19
#